data_AF-A0A8S3B7D4-F1
#
_entry.id   AF-A0A8S3B7D4-F1
#
_cell.length_a   1.000
_cell.length_b   1.000
_cell.length_c   1.000
_cell.angle_alpha   90.00
_cell.angle_beta   90.00
_cell.angle_gamma   90.00
#
_symmetry.space_group_name_H-M   'P 1'
#
loop_
_entity.id
_entity.type
_entity.pdbx_description
1 polymer ?
#
loop_
_entity_poly.entity_id
_entity_poly.type
_entity_poly.pdbx_seq_one_letter_code
_entity_poly.pdbx_strand_id
1 'polypeptide(L)'
;AVTFVDQCTWPDPLVELQLWCRLGIVANRANEIETTAYCRDKTLELITLFQTRKVEKFQLSLANEYVSRACGAHAECLLKQQSGQKQERKEVLAVLVEAASYASKADLYELTMHLARYFWNTCRLSIKRKLERSLLLDPLNELIHHINTVAPKSIVSSQNEKETKEQKSITTENFKPKKQPLVNRKEKKSIPNDDDEQQQITSTASNPQEDAQIRSALYGVLVQIYMDKYSWHSALDAIDNALQVLPRTQHRLLLYKYRVLIKSKLGLSISMDMQKFREQGEIALAKMWRQVALMAKKKEHVINAYQHAIATLQSFDNYWTKIDYILELASWLYSNEYLVDNVIDLIEWSIDLLLTSPETYKQHEVNAANEQDADTDRNRSAILKSGQGNNETTRKGEIGSSLDEAHLGKLKPKLPNHLQPDLSIGEVVQVRRLEYLCRCHILLAN
;
A
#
# COMPACT_ATOMS: atom_id res chain seq x y z
N ALA A 1 0.66 -47.06 13.50
CA ALA A 1 0.99 -45.99 14.47
C ALA A 1 -0.28 -45.42 15.11
N VAL A 2 -1.26 -44.95 14.33
CA VAL A 2 -2.57 -44.47 14.83
C VAL A 2 -3.25 -45.46 15.79
N THR A 3 -3.36 -46.74 15.40
CA THR A 3 -3.94 -47.80 16.22
C THR A 3 -3.23 -48.05 17.55
N PHE A 4 -1.92 -47.80 17.62
CA PHE A 4 -1.15 -47.95 18.85
C PHE A 4 -1.38 -46.79 19.82
N VAL A 5 -1.58 -45.56 19.32
CA VAL A 5 -1.87 -44.40 20.18
C VAL A 5 -3.29 -44.49 20.74
N ASP A 6 -4.24 -44.98 19.94
CA ASP A 6 -5.66 -45.10 20.29
C ASP A 6 -5.95 -46.20 21.34
N GLN A 7 -5.14 -47.26 21.36
CA GLN A 7 -5.29 -48.38 22.29
C GLN A 7 -4.58 -48.16 23.65
N CYS A 8 -3.82 -47.07 23.79
CA CYS A 8 -3.07 -46.76 24.99
C CYS A 8 -3.91 -45.96 26.00
N THR A 9 -3.82 -46.31 27.28
CA THR A 9 -4.37 -45.50 28.38
C THR A 9 -3.33 -44.48 28.83
N TRP A 10 -3.57 -43.20 28.53
CA TRP A 10 -2.66 -42.12 28.87
C TRP A 10 -2.90 -41.60 30.30
N PRO A 11 -1.87 -41.53 31.16
CA PRO A 11 -2.02 -41.01 32.52
C PRO A 11 -2.21 -39.49 32.57
N ASP A 12 -1.66 -38.78 31.59
CA ASP A 12 -1.77 -37.32 31.43
C ASP A 12 -2.35 -36.99 30.04
N PRO A 13 -3.54 -36.33 29.97
CA PRO A 13 -4.14 -35.90 28.72
C PRO A 13 -3.23 -34.98 27.87
N LEU A 14 -2.26 -34.29 28.49
CA LEU A 14 -1.34 -33.41 27.76
C LEU A 14 -0.31 -34.23 26.96
N VAL A 15 0.11 -35.37 27.49
CA VAL A 15 1.01 -36.31 26.80
C VAL A 15 0.29 -36.94 25.62
N GLU A 16 -0.98 -37.33 25.80
CA GLU A 16 -1.82 -37.82 24.71
C GLU A 16 -1.92 -36.78 23.58
N LEU A 17 -2.21 -35.52 23.93
CA LEU A 17 -2.31 -34.42 22.96
C LEU A 17 -0.99 -34.18 22.21
N GLN A 18 0.14 -34.20 22.93
CA GLN A 18 1.46 -34.04 22.33
C GLN A 18 1.77 -35.16 21.33
N LEU A 19 1.38 -36.40 21.64
CA LEU A 19 1.61 -37.55 20.76
C LEU A 19 0.75 -37.49 19.50
N TRP A 20 -0.53 -37.13 19.62
CA TRP A 20 -1.37 -36.89 18.44
C TRP A 20 -0.82 -35.77 17.56
N CYS A 21 -0.33 -34.67 18.15
CA CYS A 21 0.34 -33.61 17.42
C CYS A 21 1.58 -34.12 16.68
N ARG A 22 2.47 -34.87 17.35
CA ARG A 22 3.69 -35.42 16.73
C ARG A 22 3.36 -36.41 15.62
N LEU A 23 2.36 -37.27 15.83
CA LEU A 23 1.91 -38.22 14.83
C LEU A 23 1.36 -37.49 13.59
N GLY A 24 0.56 -36.43 13.77
CA GLY A 24 0.07 -35.60 12.68
C GLY A 24 1.18 -34.92 11.88
N ILE A 25 2.24 -34.45 12.54
CA ILE A 25 3.41 -33.87 11.86
C ILE A 25 4.16 -34.93 11.04
N VAL A 26 4.33 -36.14 11.57
CA VAL A 26 4.97 -37.25 10.84
C VAL A 26 4.10 -37.70 9.66
N ALA A 27 2.78 -37.79 9.84
CA ALA A 27 1.83 -38.10 8.79
C ALA A 27 1.84 -37.07 7.65
N ASN A 28 1.96 -35.77 7.96
CA ASN A 28 2.13 -34.71 6.94
C ASN A 28 3.44 -34.88 6.14
N ARG A 29 4.52 -35.36 6.76
CA ARG A 29 5.76 -35.68 6.03
C ARG A 29 5.59 -36.89 5.11
N ALA A 30 4.76 -37.85 5.52
CA ALA A 30 4.39 -39.01 4.69
C ALA A 30 3.28 -38.70 3.65
N ASN A 31 2.71 -37.48 3.65
CA ASN A 31 1.59 -37.04 2.82
C ASN A 31 0.31 -37.90 2.97
N GLU A 32 0.06 -38.43 4.17
CA GLU A 32 -1.14 -39.22 4.46
C GLU A 32 -2.28 -38.33 4.99
N ILE A 33 -3.20 -37.90 4.12
CA ILE A 33 -4.25 -36.95 4.54
C ILE A 33 -5.18 -37.52 5.60
N GLU A 34 -5.66 -38.74 5.42
CA GLU A 34 -6.62 -39.36 6.33
C GLU A 34 -6.07 -39.47 7.75
N THR A 35 -4.79 -39.80 7.88
CA THR A 35 -4.13 -39.91 9.18
C THR A 35 -3.88 -38.52 9.80
N THR A 36 -3.53 -37.50 9.00
CA THR A 36 -3.46 -36.11 9.52
C THR A 36 -4.82 -35.56 9.95
N ALA A 37 -5.90 -35.88 9.23
CA ALA A 37 -7.26 -35.47 9.57
C ALA A 37 -7.72 -36.13 10.87
N TYR A 38 -7.47 -37.43 11.03
CA TYR A 38 -7.75 -38.15 12.26
C TYR A 38 -7.00 -37.56 13.46
N CYS A 39 -5.71 -37.26 13.30
CA CYS A 39 -4.91 -36.64 14.35
C CYS A 39 -5.46 -35.24 14.71
N ARG A 40 -5.85 -34.43 13.72
CA ARG A 40 -6.49 -33.12 13.94
C ARG A 40 -7.76 -33.29 14.78
N ASP A 41 -8.67 -34.16 14.37
CA ASP A 41 -9.97 -34.33 15.02
C ASP A 41 -9.79 -34.82 16.47
N LYS A 42 -8.87 -35.75 16.71
CA LYS A 42 -8.52 -36.17 18.07
C LYS A 42 -7.94 -35.05 18.92
N THR A 43 -7.07 -34.20 18.38
CA THR A 43 -6.56 -33.04 19.13
C THR A 43 -7.66 -32.02 19.44
N LEU A 44 -8.63 -31.84 18.55
CA LEU A 44 -9.80 -30.97 18.76
C LEU A 44 -10.78 -31.54 19.78
N GLU A 45 -10.95 -32.86 19.84
CA GLU A 45 -11.74 -33.50 20.91
C GLU A 45 -11.06 -33.27 22.28
N LEU A 46 -9.76 -33.52 22.36
CA LEU A 46 -9.00 -33.43 23.62
C LEU A 46 -8.94 -32.00 24.18
N ILE A 47 -8.81 -30.97 23.34
CA ILE A 47 -8.73 -29.57 23.83
C ILE A 47 -10.00 -29.13 24.57
N THR A 48 -11.17 -29.71 24.26
CA THR A 48 -12.41 -29.42 24.99
C THR A 48 -12.32 -29.82 26.46
N LEU A 49 -11.60 -30.90 26.78
CA LEU A 49 -11.37 -31.35 28.16
C LEU A 49 -10.53 -30.33 28.94
N PHE A 50 -9.54 -29.71 28.30
CA PHE A 50 -8.72 -28.67 28.91
C PHE A 50 -9.47 -27.35 29.13
N GLN A 51 -10.44 -27.03 28.25
CA GLN A 51 -11.25 -25.81 28.38
C GLN A 51 -12.33 -25.92 29.47
N THR A 52 -12.87 -27.12 29.69
CA THR A 52 -13.91 -27.38 30.70
C THR A 52 -13.35 -27.57 32.11
N ARG A 53 -12.13 -28.08 32.23
CA ARG A 53 -11.47 -28.32 33.52
C ARG A 53 -10.74 -27.05 34.00
N LYS A 54 -10.64 -26.85 35.32
CA LYS A 54 -9.78 -25.81 35.91
C LYS A 54 -8.31 -26.23 35.77
N VAL A 55 -7.76 -26.03 34.57
CA VAL A 55 -6.37 -26.35 34.23
C VAL A 55 -5.49 -25.12 34.44
N GLU A 56 -4.20 -25.33 34.74
CA GLU A 56 -3.21 -24.26 34.80
C GLU A 56 -3.09 -23.54 33.45
N LYS A 57 -2.92 -22.20 33.50
CA LYS A 57 -2.83 -21.37 32.28
C LYS A 57 -1.72 -21.83 31.33
N PHE A 58 -0.59 -22.28 31.87
CA PHE A 58 0.54 -22.77 31.09
C PHE A 58 0.17 -24.05 30.30
N GLN A 59 -0.48 -25.00 30.97
CA GLN A 59 -0.93 -26.24 30.33
C GLN A 59 -1.99 -25.97 29.25
N LEU A 60 -2.90 -25.01 29.46
CA LEU A 60 -3.87 -24.60 28.44
C LEU A 60 -3.21 -23.93 27.23
N SER A 61 -2.20 -23.07 27.45
CA SER A 61 -1.42 -22.44 26.37
C SER A 61 -0.68 -23.50 25.55
N LEU A 62 -0.01 -24.45 26.22
CA LEU A 62 0.71 -25.54 25.56
C LEU A 62 -0.24 -26.49 24.80
N ALA A 63 -1.43 -26.76 25.35
CA ALA A 63 -2.45 -27.54 24.67
C ALA A 63 -2.94 -26.84 23.39
N ASN A 64 -3.21 -25.54 23.45
CA ASN A 64 -3.58 -24.73 22.27
C ASN A 64 -2.46 -24.71 21.22
N GLU A 65 -1.19 -24.67 21.65
CA GLU A 65 -0.04 -24.76 20.76
C GLU A 65 0.02 -26.10 20.00
N TYR A 66 -0.20 -27.23 20.69
CA TYR A 66 -0.22 -28.55 20.05
C TYR A 66 -1.37 -28.71 19.05
N VAL A 67 -2.58 -28.25 19.41
CA VAL A 67 -3.73 -28.25 18.50
C VAL A 67 -3.44 -27.40 17.27
N SER A 68 -2.91 -26.18 17.46
CA SER A 68 -2.56 -25.29 16.35
C SER A 68 -1.57 -25.94 15.37
N ARG A 69 -0.54 -26.62 15.89
CA ARG A 69 0.42 -27.35 15.05
C ARG A 69 -0.19 -28.55 14.33
N ALA A 70 -1.08 -29.30 14.99
CA ALA A 70 -1.78 -30.43 14.36
C ALA A 70 -2.69 -29.95 13.21
N CYS A 71 -3.50 -28.91 13.45
CA CYS A 71 -4.33 -28.28 12.43
C CYS A 71 -3.49 -27.69 11.28
N GLY A 72 -2.37 -27.03 11.60
CA GLY A 72 -1.42 -26.50 10.62
C GLY A 72 -0.81 -27.61 9.75
N ALA A 73 -0.38 -28.72 10.34
CA ALA A 73 0.16 -29.87 9.61
C ALA A 73 -0.89 -30.52 8.68
N HIS A 74 -2.15 -30.59 9.10
CA HIS A 74 -3.24 -31.06 8.25
C HIS A 74 -3.51 -30.10 7.09
N ALA A 75 -3.53 -28.77 7.33
CA ALA A 75 -3.69 -27.77 6.28
C ALA A 75 -2.57 -27.83 5.22
N GLU A 76 -1.32 -28.04 5.66
CA GLU A 76 -0.19 -28.25 4.76
C GLU A 76 -0.34 -29.53 3.93
N CYS A 77 -0.77 -30.63 4.55
CA CYS A 77 -0.97 -31.90 3.86
C CYS A 77 -2.07 -31.79 2.80
N LEU A 78 -3.17 -31.12 3.13
CA LEU A 78 -4.21 -30.78 2.16
C LEU A 78 -3.60 -30.00 1.00
N LEU A 79 -2.90 -28.90 1.26
CA LEU A 79 -2.30 -28.04 0.22
C LEU A 79 -1.39 -28.79 -0.77
N LYS A 80 -0.61 -29.78 -0.32
CA LYS A 80 0.28 -30.56 -1.19
C LYS A 80 -0.48 -31.44 -2.18
N GLN A 81 -1.63 -31.97 -1.80
CA GLN A 81 -2.46 -32.82 -2.67
C GLN A 81 -3.32 -32.01 -3.65
N GLN A 82 -3.56 -30.73 -3.34
CA GLN A 82 -4.46 -29.87 -4.10
C GLN A 82 -3.94 -29.54 -5.50
N SER A 83 -4.54 -30.17 -6.52
CA SER A 83 -4.38 -29.84 -7.95
C SER A 83 -5.08 -28.52 -8.36
N GLY A 84 -5.56 -27.73 -7.39
CA GLY A 84 -6.02 -26.36 -7.61
C GLY A 84 -7.54 -26.18 -7.72
N GLN A 85 -8.35 -27.10 -7.18
CA GLN A 85 -9.80 -26.95 -7.20
C GLN A 85 -10.27 -25.89 -6.18
N LYS A 86 -11.39 -25.23 -6.48
CA LYS A 86 -11.87 -24.07 -5.70
C LYS A 86 -12.45 -24.43 -4.34
N GLN A 87 -13.15 -25.56 -4.25
CA GLN A 87 -13.85 -25.97 -3.03
C GLN A 87 -12.87 -26.38 -1.95
N GLU A 88 -11.87 -27.15 -2.36
CA GLU A 88 -10.81 -27.64 -1.48
C GLU A 88 -9.92 -26.50 -0.93
N ARG A 89 -9.73 -25.40 -1.70
CA ARG A 89 -9.07 -24.19 -1.17
C ARG A 89 -9.83 -23.54 -0.03
N LYS A 90 -11.18 -23.55 -0.05
CA LYS A 90 -11.97 -22.96 1.04
C LYS A 90 -11.80 -23.75 2.33
N GLU A 91 -11.79 -25.07 2.23
CA GLU A 91 -11.56 -25.97 3.35
C GLU A 91 -10.18 -25.72 3.98
N VAL A 92 -9.13 -25.65 3.16
CA VAL A 92 -7.78 -25.30 3.63
C VAL A 92 -7.77 -23.96 4.37
N LEU A 93 -8.41 -22.93 3.83
CA LEU A 93 -8.44 -21.61 4.46
C LEU A 93 -9.17 -21.63 5.81
N ALA A 94 -10.25 -22.40 5.92
CA ALA A 94 -10.96 -22.58 7.18
C ALA A 94 -10.08 -23.26 8.23
N VAL A 95 -9.39 -24.36 7.87
CA VAL A 95 -8.47 -25.06 8.77
C VAL A 95 -7.30 -24.16 9.20
N LEU A 96 -6.78 -23.31 8.31
CA LEU A 96 -5.72 -22.36 8.64
C LEU A 96 -6.17 -21.28 9.63
N VAL A 97 -7.39 -20.77 9.48
CA VAL A 97 -7.96 -19.78 10.42
C VAL A 97 -8.22 -20.44 11.78
N GLU A 98 -8.76 -21.66 11.80
CA GLU A 98 -8.94 -22.42 13.03
C GLU A 98 -7.60 -22.65 13.75
N ALA A 99 -6.56 -23.07 13.02
CA ALA A 99 -5.22 -23.23 13.55
C ALA A 99 -4.67 -21.90 14.13
N ALA A 100 -4.91 -20.78 13.45
CA ALA A 100 -4.49 -19.46 13.89
C ALA A 100 -5.25 -19.01 15.15
N SER A 101 -6.50 -19.41 15.32
CA SER A 101 -7.29 -19.13 16.52
C SER A 101 -6.66 -19.79 17.77
N TYR A 102 -6.19 -21.03 17.65
CA TYR A 102 -5.51 -21.74 18.73
C TYR A 102 -4.11 -21.19 18.99
N ALA A 103 -3.35 -20.83 17.93
CA ALA A 103 -2.08 -20.11 18.10
C ALA A 103 -2.27 -18.79 18.85
N SER A 104 -3.36 -18.09 18.54
CA SER A 104 -3.73 -16.83 19.18
C SER A 104 -4.03 -17.02 20.67
N LYS A 105 -4.82 -18.04 21.03
CA LYS A 105 -5.09 -18.43 22.42
C LYS A 105 -3.86 -18.89 23.20
N ALA A 106 -2.81 -19.33 22.50
CA ALA A 106 -1.53 -19.71 23.11
C ALA A 106 -0.57 -18.53 23.29
N ASP A 107 -0.92 -17.32 22.84
CA ASP A 107 -0.05 -16.12 22.79
C ASP A 107 1.23 -16.32 21.96
N LEU A 108 1.20 -17.18 20.94
CA LEU A 108 2.34 -17.49 20.07
C LEU A 108 2.30 -16.69 18.76
N TYR A 109 2.96 -15.53 18.75
CA TYR A 109 3.02 -14.63 17.59
C TYR A 109 3.63 -15.29 16.36
N GLU A 110 4.78 -15.96 16.55
CA GLU A 110 5.54 -16.64 15.48
C GLU A 110 4.70 -17.67 14.75
N LEU A 111 3.97 -18.50 15.50
CA LEU A 111 3.11 -19.54 14.95
C LEU A 111 1.90 -18.94 14.21
N THR A 112 1.28 -17.89 14.77
CA THR A 112 0.18 -17.17 14.14
C THR A 112 0.62 -16.54 12.82
N MET A 113 1.80 -15.92 12.78
CA MET A 113 2.35 -15.32 11.57
C MET A 113 2.74 -16.37 10.53
N HIS A 114 3.31 -17.51 10.94
CA HIS A 114 3.59 -18.63 10.06
C HIS A 114 2.32 -19.09 9.33
N LEU A 115 1.24 -19.36 10.07
CA LEU A 115 -0.07 -19.73 9.51
C LEU A 115 -0.64 -18.64 8.59
N ALA A 116 -0.46 -17.37 8.93
CA ALA A 116 -0.85 -16.25 8.06
C ALA A 116 -0.08 -16.23 6.72
N ARG A 117 1.20 -16.65 6.69
CA ARG A 117 1.97 -16.78 5.44
C ARG A 117 1.37 -17.88 4.55
N TYR A 118 1.02 -19.03 5.13
CA TYR A 118 0.34 -20.12 4.41
C TYR A 118 -1.03 -19.70 3.89
N PHE A 119 -1.80 -18.95 4.69
CA PHE A 119 -3.08 -18.38 4.26
C PHE A 119 -2.91 -17.45 3.06
N TRP A 120 -1.92 -16.54 3.11
CA TRP A 120 -1.61 -15.63 2.03
C TRP A 120 -1.24 -16.35 0.73
N ASN A 121 -0.38 -17.37 0.83
CA ASN A 121 0.06 -18.17 -0.32
C ASN A 121 -1.11 -18.91 -0.97
N THR A 122 -2.05 -19.41 -0.16
CA THR A 122 -3.27 -20.10 -0.63
C THR A 122 -4.24 -19.15 -1.32
N CYS A 123 -4.39 -17.93 -0.81
CA CYS A 123 -5.33 -16.94 -1.35
C CYS A 123 -4.82 -16.22 -2.61
N ARG A 124 -3.51 -16.25 -2.90
CA ARG A 124 -2.87 -15.44 -3.97
C ARG A 124 -3.54 -15.58 -5.34
N LEU A 125 -4.02 -16.78 -5.69
CA LEU A 125 -4.69 -17.03 -6.96
C LEU A 125 -6.13 -16.47 -6.98
N SER A 126 -6.82 -16.53 -5.84
CA SER A 126 -8.22 -16.09 -5.68
C SER A 126 -8.36 -14.57 -5.61
N ILE A 127 -7.33 -13.86 -5.15
CA ILE A 127 -7.34 -12.39 -5.00
C ILE A 127 -7.56 -11.66 -6.33
N LYS A 128 -7.18 -12.26 -7.47
CA LYS A 128 -7.32 -11.60 -8.79
C LYS A 128 -8.77 -11.41 -9.22
N ARG A 129 -9.70 -12.26 -8.77
CA ARG A 129 -11.11 -12.24 -9.21
C ARG A 129 -11.98 -11.57 -8.14
N LYS A 130 -12.80 -10.59 -8.54
CA LYS A 130 -13.71 -9.84 -7.64
C LYS A 130 -14.64 -10.76 -6.84
N LEU A 131 -15.28 -11.71 -7.54
CA LEU A 131 -16.20 -12.66 -6.91
C LEU A 131 -15.52 -13.55 -5.86
N GLU A 132 -14.30 -14.01 -6.15
CA GLU A 132 -13.55 -14.88 -5.23
C GLU A 132 -13.00 -14.09 -4.02
N ARG A 133 -12.67 -12.81 -4.19
CA ARG A 133 -12.30 -11.92 -3.08
C ARG A 133 -13.41 -11.78 -2.04
N SER A 134 -14.67 -11.71 -2.47
CA SER A 134 -15.80 -11.55 -1.54
C SER A 134 -15.93 -12.70 -0.53
N LEU A 135 -15.56 -13.92 -0.93
CA LEU A 135 -15.59 -15.14 -0.10
C LEU A 135 -14.46 -15.18 0.94
N LEU A 136 -13.43 -14.35 0.79
CA LEU A 136 -12.31 -14.27 1.72
C LEU A 136 -12.59 -13.33 2.88
N LEU A 137 -13.69 -12.57 2.87
CA LEU A 137 -13.94 -11.53 3.86
C LEU A 137 -13.95 -12.06 5.30
N ASP A 138 -14.72 -13.12 5.56
CA ASP A 138 -14.88 -13.64 6.92
C ASP A 138 -13.60 -14.30 7.43
N PRO A 139 -12.97 -15.23 6.67
CA PRO A 139 -11.68 -15.82 7.06
C PRO A 139 -10.58 -14.78 7.27
N LEU A 140 -10.57 -13.70 6.48
CA LEU A 140 -9.57 -12.64 6.56
C LEU A 140 -9.75 -11.77 7.81
N ASN A 141 -10.99 -11.40 8.15
CA ASN A 141 -11.27 -10.63 9.35
C ASN A 141 -10.89 -11.41 10.62
N GLU A 142 -11.22 -12.70 10.66
CA GLU A 142 -10.89 -13.59 11.78
C GLU A 142 -9.38 -13.76 11.93
N LEU A 143 -8.67 -14.03 10.83
CA LEU A 143 -7.20 -14.11 10.85
C LEU A 143 -6.55 -12.79 11.30
N ILE A 144 -7.01 -11.64 10.79
CA ILE A 144 -6.48 -10.33 11.20
C ILE A 144 -6.73 -10.08 12.69
N HIS A 145 -7.89 -10.48 13.21
CA HIS A 145 -8.21 -10.38 14.63
C HIS A 145 -7.24 -11.22 15.49
N HIS A 146 -6.96 -12.47 15.08
CA HIS A 146 -5.99 -13.35 15.74
C HIS A 146 -4.55 -12.81 15.70
N ILE A 147 -4.15 -12.21 14.59
CA ILE A 147 -2.83 -11.57 14.48
C ILE A 147 -2.72 -10.37 15.43
N ASN A 148 -3.75 -9.52 15.46
CA ASN A 148 -3.71 -8.28 16.25
C ASN A 148 -3.80 -8.51 17.76
N THR A 149 -4.44 -9.58 18.20
CA THR A 149 -4.50 -9.97 19.62
C THR A 149 -3.13 -10.37 20.15
N VAL A 150 -2.33 -11.07 19.34
CA VAL A 150 -1.00 -11.58 19.74
C VAL A 150 0.15 -10.66 19.31
N ALA A 151 -0.10 -9.68 18.44
CA ALA A 151 0.93 -8.76 17.99
C ALA A 151 1.59 -8.00 19.17
N PRO A 152 2.93 -7.89 19.20
CA PRO A 152 3.64 -7.19 20.27
C PRO A 152 3.27 -5.69 20.28
N LYS A 153 2.57 -5.25 21.33
CA LYS A 153 2.11 -3.87 21.51
C LYS A 153 3.26 -2.85 21.71
N SER A 154 4.48 -3.31 22.00
CA SER A 154 5.64 -2.47 22.35
C SER A 154 6.21 -1.64 21.18
N ILE A 155 5.84 -1.95 19.93
CA ILE A 155 6.28 -1.20 18.75
C ILE A 155 5.49 0.11 18.56
N VAL A 156 4.29 0.22 19.16
CA VAL A 156 3.39 1.37 18.98
C VAL A 156 3.76 2.53 19.90
N SER A 157 4.16 2.27 21.16
CA SER A 157 4.41 3.31 22.16
C SER A 157 5.70 4.11 21.95
N SER A 158 6.79 3.45 21.56
CA SER A 158 8.10 4.09 21.33
C SER A 158 8.18 4.89 20.02
N GLN A 159 7.20 4.72 19.12
CA GLN A 159 7.14 5.44 17.85
C GLN A 159 6.09 6.55 17.85
N ASN A 160 5.02 6.47 18.65
CA ASN A 160 4.01 7.53 18.81
C ASN A 160 4.60 8.89 19.23
N GLU A 161 5.67 8.89 20.04
CA GLU A 161 6.37 10.13 20.42
C GLU A 161 7.04 10.85 19.24
N LYS A 162 7.41 10.13 18.16
CA LYS A 162 8.03 10.73 16.98
C LYS A 162 7.00 11.44 16.09
N GLU A 163 5.74 11.00 16.08
CA GLU A 163 4.69 11.69 15.33
C GLU A 163 4.23 12.97 16.03
N THR A 164 4.18 13.00 17.36
CA THR A 164 3.89 14.26 18.10
C THR A 164 4.99 15.30 17.91
N LYS A 165 6.23 14.86 17.60
CA LYS A 165 7.36 15.73 17.28
C LYS A 165 7.39 16.13 15.79
N GLU A 166 7.19 15.19 14.86
CA GLU A 166 7.11 15.49 13.42
C GLU A 166 5.90 16.36 13.06
N GLN A 167 4.74 16.19 13.72
CA GLN A 167 3.57 17.04 13.50
C GLN A 167 3.75 18.47 14.04
N LYS A 168 4.69 18.69 14.98
CA LYS A 168 5.00 20.01 15.54
C LYS A 168 6.17 20.72 14.86
N SER A 169 6.99 20.01 14.08
CA SER A 169 8.21 20.55 13.46
C SER A 169 8.10 20.84 11.95
N ILE A 170 6.91 20.80 11.34
CA ILE A 170 6.73 21.06 9.89
C ILE A 170 6.58 22.55 9.57
N THR A 171 6.60 23.46 10.55
CA THR A 171 6.90 24.87 10.28
C THR A 171 8.41 25.07 10.27
N THR A 172 8.95 25.37 9.09
CA THR A 172 10.30 25.89 8.81
C THR A 172 11.48 24.92 9.04
N GLU A 173 11.97 24.29 7.96
CA GLU A 173 13.30 24.53 7.35
C GLU A 173 13.83 23.33 6.53
N ASN A 174 14.65 23.69 5.54
CA ASN A 174 15.27 22.87 4.49
C ASN A 174 16.07 21.66 5.01
N PHE A 175 15.79 20.46 4.47
CA PHE A 175 16.60 19.26 4.72
C PHE A 175 17.35 18.79 3.47
N LYS A 176 18.69 18.87 3.53
CA LYS A 176 19.65 18.24 2.62
C LYS A 176 19.73 16.72 2.86
N PRO A 177 19.99 15.90 1.82
CA PRO A 177 20.01 14.44 1.95
C PRO A 177 21.31 13.93 2.61
N LYS A 178 21.19 13.07 3.63
CA LYS A 178 22.32 12.32 4.20
C LYS A 178 22.48 10.95 3.52
N LYS A 179 23.69 10.69 3.04
CA LYS A 179 24.17 9.41 2.50
C LYS A 179 24.22 8.33 3.58
N GLN A 180 23.88 7.09 3.21
CA GLN A 180 24.02 5.89 4.04
C GLN A 180 25.50 5.50 4.21
N PRO A 181 25.95 5.00 5.38
CA PRO A 181 27.23 4.32 5.50
C PRO A 181 27.10 2.83 5.20
N LEU A 182 27.98 2.32 4.33
CA LEU A 182 28.28 0.90 4.16
C LEU A 182 28.82 0.32 5.48
N VAL A 183 28.29 -0.83 5.91
CA VAL A 183 28.88 -1.63 6.99
C VAL A 183 29.38 -2.96 6.44
N ASN A 184 30.71 -3.10 6.40
CA ASN A 184 31.45 -4.33 6.16
C ASN A 184 31.18 -5.35 7.28
N ARG A 185 30.71 -6.55 6.95
CA ARG A 185 30.66 -7.69 7.88
C ARG A 185 31.71 -8.71 7.48
N LYS A 186 32.76 -8.86 8.30
CA LYS A 186 33.77 -9.92 8.17
C LYS A 186 33.18 -11.26 8.61
N GLU A 187 33.34 -12.25 7.75
CA GLU A 187 33.07 -13.67 8.01
C GLU A 187 34.12 -14.25 8.97
N LYS A 188 33.68 -15.13 9.88
CA LYS A 188 34.53 -16.14 10.50
C LYS A 188 33.78 -17.48 10.48
N LYS A 189 34.41 -18.46 9.82
CA LYS A 189 34.04 -19.88 9.77
C LYS A 189 34.55 -20.61 11.01
N SER A 190 33.76 -21.57 11.51
CA SER A 190 34.26 -22.78 12.20
C SER A 190 33.17 -23.86 12.30
N ILE A 191 33.29 -24.87 11.42
CA ILE A 191 33.24 -26.36 11.55
C ILE A 191 32.26 -27.04 12.55
N PRO A 192 31.62 -28.18 12.17
CA PRO A 192 30.31 -28.65 12.66
C PRO A 192 30.38 -29.75 13.72
N ASN A 193 29.31 -29.92 14.52
CA ASN A 193 29.08 -31.07 15.40
C ASN A 193 27.64 -31.60 15.24
N ASP A 194 27.54 -32.93 15.34
CA ASP A 194 26.44 -33.84 15.02
C ASP A 194 25.25 -33.80 16.01
N ASP A 195 24.23 -32.96 15.75
CA ASP A 195 22.91 -32.98 16.44
C ASP A 195 21.76 -32.59 15.50
N ASP A 196 21.72 -33.18 14.29
CA ASP A 196 20.86 -32.77 13.16
C ASP A 196 19.38 -33.22 13.22
N GLU A 197 18.89 -33.84 14.31
CA GLU A 197 17.57 -34.50 14.30
C GLU A 197 16.39 -33.73 14.92
N GLN A 198 16.54 -32.47 15.33
CA GLN A 198 15.43 -31.68 15.87
C GLN A 198 15.23 -30.27 15.27
N GLN A 199 15.96 -29.89 14.22
CA GLN A 199 16.05 -28.49 13.77
C GLN A 199 15.37 -28.16 12.42
N GLN A 200 14.56 -29.04 11.83
CA GLN A 200 13.90 -28.76 10.55
C GLN A 200 12.44 -28.24 10.64
N ILE A 201 11.93 -27.90 11.84
CA ILE A 201 10.62 -27.21 11.99
C ILE A 201 10.76 -25.85 12.70
N THR A 202 11.97 -25.45 13.13
CA THR A 202 12.21 -24.20 13.87
C THR A 202 12.94 -23.12 13.08
N SER A 203 13.14 -23.30 11.77
CA SER A 203 13.96 -22.40 10.93
C SER A 203 13.18 -21.65 9.84
N THR A 204 12.04 -21.05 10.20
CA THR A 204 11.65 -19.76 9.60
C THR A 204 11.63 -18.72 10.70
N ALA A 205 12.80 -18.21 11.08
CA ALA A 205 12.88 -17.06 11.99
C ALA A 205 11.94 -15.96 11.45
N SER A 206 10.95 -15.50 12.23
CA SER A 206 10.13 -14.37 11.76
C SER A 206 11.02 -13.20 11.50
N ASN A 207 11.07 -12.82 10.23
CA ASN A 207 11.60 -11.55 9.84
C ASN A 207 10.50 -10.51 10.10
N PRO A 208 10.67 -9.58 11.06
CA PRO A 208 9.63 -8.60 11.39
C PRO A 208 9.24 -7.73 10.18
N GLN A 209 10.13 -7.61 9.19
CA GLN A 209 9.86 -6.91 7.94
C GLN A 209 8.88 -7.69 7.05
N GLU A 210 9.06 -9.00 6.90
CA GLU A 210 8.16 -9.86 6.13
C GLU A 210 6.78 -9.93 6.80
N ASP A 211 6.75 -9.94 8.13
CA ASP A 211 5.50 -9.88 8.88
C ASP A 211 4.75 -8.58 8.63
N ALA A 212 5.44 -7.44 8.65
CA ALA A 212 4.86 -6.15 8.32
C ALA A 212 4.33 -6.12 6.87
N GLN A 213 5.03 -6.76 5.93
CA GLN A 213 4.61 -6.89 4.55
C GLN A 213 3.33 -7.73 4.42
N ILE A 214 3.29 -8.92 5.03
CA ILE A 214 2.13 -9.82 4.96
C ILE A 214 0.93 -9.18 5.64
N ARG A 215 1.09 -8.59 6.83
CA ARG A 215 0.01 -7.90 7.54
C ARG A 215 -0.55 -6.74 6.69
N SER A 216 0.32 -5.93 6.08
CA SER A 216 -0.12 -4.86 5.16
C SER A 216 -0.87 -5.43 3.94
N ALA A 217 -0.39 -6.53 3.38
CA ALA A 217 -1.03 -7.17 2.23
C ALA A 217 -2.42 -7.75 2.56
N LEU A 218 -2.58 -8.37 3.74
CA LEU A 218 -3.87 -8.86 4.25
C LEU A 218 -4.88 -7.70 4.39
N TYR A 219 -4.48 -6.59 5.02
CA TYR A 219 -5.32 -5.40 5.08
C TYR A 219 -5.59 -4.80 3.69
N GLY A 220 -4.62 -4.84 2.78
CA GLY A 220 -4.79 -4.41 1.40
C GLY A 220 -5.90 -5.17 0.68
N VAL A 221 -5.96 -6.50 0.84
CA VAL A 221 -7.03 -7.34 0.29
C VAL A 221 -8.36 -7.04 0.96
N LEU A 222 -8.38 -6.86 2.29
CA LEU A 222 -9.59 -6.51 3.03
C LEU A 222 -10.22 -5.23 2.50
N VAL A 223 -9.40 -4.19 2.31
CA VAL A 223 -9.84 -2.93 1.73
C VAL A 223 -10.33 -3.12 0.31
N GLN A 224 -9.64 -3.92 -0.51
CA GLN A 224 -10.07 -4.21 -1.87
C GLN A 224 -11.44 -4.90 -1.92
N ILE A 225 -11.78 -5.74 -0.94
CA ILE A 225 -13.10 -6.36 -0.80
C ILE A 225 -14.17 -5.30 -0.50
N TYR A 226 -13.91 -4.39 0.44
CA TYR A 226 -14.85 -3.29 0.72
C TYR A 226 -15.05 -2.35 -0.48
N MET A 227 -13.98 -2.11 -1.23
CA MET A 227 -14.01 -1.33 -2.49
C MET A 227 -14.87 -2.01 -3.55
N ASP A 228 -14.76 -3.35 -3.70
CA ASP A 228 -15.61 -4.12 -4.61
C ASP A 228 -17.09 -4.08 -4.22
N LYS A 229 -17.38 -4.02 -2.90
CA LYS A 229 -18.74 -3.87 -2.35
C LYS A 229 -19.24 -2.41 -2.34
N TYR A 230 -18.46 -1.45 -2.84
CA TYR A 230 -18.74 -0.02 -2.78
C TYR A 230 -19.00 0.53 -1.36
N SER A 231 -18.52 -0.16 -0.31
CA SER A 231 -18.62 0.31 1.08
C SER A 231 -17.41 1.16 1.45
N TRP A 232 -17.41 2.41 0.97
CA TRP A 232 -16.28 3.34 1.12
C TRP A 232 -15.98 3.71 2.57
N HIS A 233 -17.00 3.85 3.42
CA HIS A 233 -16.83 4.19 4.84
C HIS A 233 -16.20 3.02 5.61
N SER A 234 -16.73 1.79 5.47
CA SER A 234 -16.13 0.61 6.11
C SER A 234 -14.71 0.35 5.63
N ALA A 235 -14.41 0.65 4.35
CA ALA A 235 -13.04 0.58 3.83
C ALA A 235 -12.10 1.58 4.53
N LEU A 236 -12.57 2.80 4.79
CA LEU A 236 -11.80 3.82 5.49
C LEU A 236 -11.56 3.43 6.95
N ASP A 237 -12.59 2.94 7.65
CA ASP A 237 -12.47 2.47 9.04
C ASP A 237 -11.48 1.30 9.15
N ALA A 238 -11.53 0.36 8.20
CA ALA A 238 -10.59 -0.76 8.14
C ALA A 238 -9.13 -0.28 7.96
N ILE A 239 -8.91 0.77 7.16
CA ILE A 239 -7.58 1.37 6.99
C ILE A 239 -7.12 2.07 8.26
N ASP A 240 -7.99 2.87 8.88
CA ASP A 240 -7.63 3.64 10.07
C ASP A 240 -7.30 2.69 11.24
N ASN A 241 -8.06 1.60 11.40
CA ASN A 241 -7.75 0.52 12.33
C ASN A 241 -6.40 -0.15 12.00
N ALA A 242 -6.14 -0.44 10.73
CA ALA A 242 -4.86 -1.04 10.31
C ALA A 242 -3.66 -0.14 10.63
N LEU A 243 -3.77 1.17 10.37
CA LEU A 243 -2.69 2.14 10.61
C LEU A 243 -2.38 2.34 12.09
N GLN A 244 -3.31 2.04 13.00
CA GLN A 244 -3.08 2.03 14.45
C GLN A 244 -2.27 0.81 14.91
N VAL A 245 -2.50 -0.36 14.31
CA VAL A 245 -1.94 -1.64 14.79
C VAL A 245 -0.69 -2.09 14.03
N LEU A 246 -0.45 -1.54 12.82
CA LEU A 246 0.72 -1.88 12.00
C LEU A 246 1.98 -1.10 12.38
N PRO A 247 3.16 -1.77 12.38
CA PRO A 247 4.45 -1.11 12.60
C PRO A 247 4.72 -0.06 11.51
N ARG A 248 5.43 1.02 11.87
CA ARG A 248 5.73 2.14 10.96
C ARG A 248 6.83 1.79 9.97
N THR A 249 6.47 1.00 8.96
CA THR A 249 7.34 0.58 7.87
C THR A 249 6.81 1.09 6.53
N GLN A 250 7.67 1.07 5.50
CA GLN A 250 7.30 1.37 4.12
C GLN A 250 6.10 0.56 3.60
N HIS A 251 5.82 -0.62 4.18
CA HIS A 251 4.69 -1.45 3.80
C HIS A 251 3.34 -0.79 4.05
N ARG A 252 3.24 0.23 4.92
CA ARG A 252 2.02 1.03 5.13
C ARG A 252 1.65 1.92 3.94
N LEU A 253 2.59 2.20 3.02
CA LEU A 253 2.33 3.05 1.84
C LEU A 253 1.20 2.49 0.96
N LEU A 254 1.07 1.16 0.91
CA LEU A 254 -0.04 0.50 0.24
C LEU A 254 -1.41 0.88 0.83
N LEU A 255 -1.50 1.01 2.16
CA LEU A 255 -2.74 1.42 2.83
C LEU A 255 -3.02 2.92 2.66
N TYR A 256 -1.99 3.76 2.72
CA TYR A 256 -2.13 5.19 2.40
C TYR A 256 -2.61 5.39 0.95
N LYS A 257 -2.18 4.53 0.01
CA LYS A 257 -2.62 4.60 -1.38
C LYS A 257 -4.13 4.41 -1.44
N TYR A 258 -4.65 3.34 -0.82
CA TYR A 258 -6.10 3.13 -0.77
C TYR A 258 -6.83 4.23 -0.01
N ARG A 259 -6.27 4.74 1.10
CA ARG A 259 -6.86 5.82 1.90
C ARG A 259 -7.09 7.07 1.07
N VAL A 260 -6.09 7.47 0.29
CA VAL A 260 -6.16 8.63 -0.61
C VAL A 260 -7.25 8.44 -1.66
N LEU A 261 -7.35 7.26 -2.28
CA LEU A 261 -8.38 6.97 -3.30
C LEU A 261 -9.79 7.01 -2.70
N ILE A 262 -9.98 6.40 -1.53
CA ILE A 262 -11.28 6.36 -0.83
C ILE A 262 -11.68 7.77 -0.38
N LYS A 263 -10.75 8.53 0.21
CA LYS A 263 -11.00 9.92 0.60
C LYS A 263 -11.33 10.80 -0.61
N SER A 264 -10.67 10.61 -1.75
CA SER A 264 -11.01 11.31 -3.00
C SER A 264 -12.45 11.00 -3.45
N LYS A 265 -12.87 9.72 -3.39
CA LYS A 265 -14.26 9.31 -3.69
C LYS A 265 -15.27 9.92 -2.73
N LEU A 266 -14.94 10.03 -1.44
CA LEU A 266 -15.79 10.62 -0.42
C LEU A 266 -15.78 12.16 -0.42
N GLY A 267 -14.85 12.79 -1.15
CA GLY A 267 -14.66 14.26 -1.14
C GLY A 267 -14.02 14.78 0.14
N LEU A 268 -13.26 13.94 0.84
CA LEU A 268 -12.49 14.28 2.05
C LEU A 268 -11.10 14.81 1.68
N SER A 269 -10.46 15.48 2.64
CA SER A 269 -9.11 16.03 2.43
C SER A 269 -8.04 14.94 2.29
N ILE A 270 -7.24 15.03 1.23
CA ILE A 270 -6.18 14.06 0.88
C ILE A 270 -4.75 14.58 1.14
N SER A 271 -4.59 15.84 1.54
CA SER A 271 -3.30 16.53 1.60
C SER A 271 -2.28 15.85 2.53
N MET A 272 -2.71 15.44 3.73
CA MET A 272 -1.83 14.79 4.71
C MET A 272 -1.36 13.41 4.26
N ASP A 273 -2.26 12.63 3.65
CA ASP A 273 -1.93 11.29 3.18
C ASP A 273 -1.04 11.33 1.92
N MET A 274 -1.21 12.36 1.07
CA MET A 274 -0.40 12.54 -0.13
C MET A 274 1.06 12.89 0.17
N GLN A 275 1.34 13.58 1.27
CA GLN A 275 2.71 13.90 1.69
C GLN A 275 3.58 12.64 1.89
N LYS A 276 2.96 11.50 2.25
CA LYS A 276 3.67 10.21 2.44
C LYS A 276 4.22 9.62 1.14
N PHE A 277 3.82 10.12 -0.02
CA PHE A 277 4.28 9.65 -1.33
C PHE A 277 5.44 10.46 -1.92
N ARG A 278 5.85 11.57 -1.28
CA ARG A 278 6.92 12.44 -1.79
C ARG A 278 8.26 11.71 -1.95
N GLU A 279 8.53 10.74 -1.08
CA GLU A 279 9.76 9.95 -1.09
C GLU A 279 9.77 8.85 -2.16
N GLN A 280 8.64 8.54 -2.82
CA GLN A 280 8.57 7.51 -3.87
C GLN A 280 8.98 8.01 -5.26
N GLY A 281 9.31 9.30 -5.41
CA GLY A 281 9.70 9.94 -6.65
C GLY A 281 8.54 10.56 -7.44
N GLU A 282 8.89 11.43 -8.39
CA GLU A 282 7.95 12.26 -9.16
C GLU A 282 6.92 11.44 -9.94
N ILE A 283 7.35 10.39 -10.63
CA ILE A 283 6.46 9.52 -11.43
C ILE A 283 5.40 8.86 -10.55
N ALA A 284 5.80 8.33 -9.40
CA ALA A 284 4.90 7.64 -8.49
C ALA A 284 3.87 8.61 -7.91
N LEU A 285 4.31 9.79 -7.51
CA LEU A 285 3.45 10.86 -6.99
C LEU A 285 2.47 11.35 -8.06
N ALA A 286 2.94 11.59 -9.29
CA ALA A 286 2.10 12.04 -10.40
C ALA A 286 1.07 10.98 -10.79
N LYS A 287 1.46 9.69 -10.84
CA LYS A 287 0.53 8.57 -11.02
C LYS A 287 -0.52 8.50 -9.91
N MET A 288 -0.13 8.81 -8.68
CA MET A 288 -1.07 8.82 -7.55
C MET A 288 -2.10 9.95 -7.68
N TRP A 289 -1.66 11.15 -8.03
CA TRP A 289 -2.54 12.29 -8.32
C TRP A 289 -3.50 12.00 -9.49
N ARG A 290 -3.02 11.37 -10.55
CA ARG A 290 -3.89 10.91 -11.64
C ARG A 290 -4.95 9.91 -11.14
N GLN A 291 -4.59 8.95 -10.29
CA GLN A 291 -5.57 8.02 -9.72
C GLN A 291 -6.59 8.73 -8.82
N VAL A 292 -6.18 9.76 -8.08
CA VAL A 292 -7.08 10.62 -7.31
C VAL A 292 -8.08 11.32 -8.23
N ALA A 293 -7.63 11.87 -9.36
CA ALA A 293 -8.48 12.54 -10.33
C ALA A 293 -9.56 11.59 -10.89
N LEU A 294 -9.17 10.40 -11.33
CA LEU A 294 -10.12 9.36 -11.79
C LEU A 294 -11.11 8.92 -10.70
N MET A 295 -10.69 9.02 -9.44
CA MET A 295 -11.49 8.64 -8.29
C MET A 295 -12.32 9.79 -7.70
N ALA A 296 -12.08 11.05 -8.06
CA ALA A 296 -12.79 12.16 -7.44
C ALA A 296 -14.29 12.18 -7.79
N LYS A 297 -15.12 12.61 -6.84
CA LYS A 297 -16.56 12.81 -7.04
C LYS A 297 -16.89 14.20 -7.60
N LYS A 298 -16.15 15.23 -7.16
CA LYS A 298 -16.36 16.62 -7.57
C LYS A 298 -15.46 16.98 -8.73
N LYS A 299 -16.00 17.70 -9.73
CA LYS A 299 -15.24 18.18 -10.91
C LYS A 299 -14.01 19.01 -10.51
N GLU A 300 -14.15 19.90 -9.53
CA GLU A 300 -13.04 20.72 -9.00
C GLU A 300 -11.86 19.88 -8.49
N HIS A 301 -12.14 18.78 -7.79
CA HIS A 301 -11.09 17.89 -7.28
C HIS A 301 -10.38 17.11 -8.40
N VAL A 302 -11.06 16.87 -9.53
CA VAL A 302 -10.45 16.26 -10.71
C VAL A 302 -9.41 17.20 -11.31
N ILE A 303 -9.80 18.45 -11.56
CA ILE A 303 -8.92 19.47 -12.14
C ILE A 303 -7.71 19.68 -11.23
N ASN A 304 -7.93 19.96 -9.94
CA ASN A 304 -6.84 20.18 -8.99
C ASN A 304 -5.89 18.97 -8.89
N ALA A 305 -6.41 17.75 -8.96
CA ALA A 305 -5.57 16.55 -8.94
C ALA A 305 -4.72 16.41 -10.22
N TYR A 306 -5.27 16.67 -11.40
CA TYR A 306 -4.47 16.70 -12.64
C TYR A 306 -3.43 17.82 -12.63
N GLN A 307 -3.78 19.01 -12.12
CA GLN A 307 -2.85 20.12 -11.97
C GLN A 307 -1.66 19.75 -11.06
N HIS A 308 -1.93 19.12 -9.91
CA HIS A 308 -0.87 18.61 -9.06
C HIS A 308 -0.06 17.49 -9.73
N ALA A 309 -0.68 16.59 -10.49
CA ALA A 309 0.03 15.54 -11.23
C ALA A 309 1.03 16.16 -12.22
N ILE A 310 0.60 17.16 -13.00
CA ILE A 310 1.42 17.84 -14.00
C ILE A 310 2.53 18.67 -13.33
N ALA A 311 2.22 19.39 -12.24
CA ALA A 311 3.19 20.19 -11.51
C ALA A 311 4.28 19.34 -10.82
N THR A 312 3.97 18.10 -10.45
CA THR A 312 4.96 17.17 -9.87
C THR A 312 5.95 16.60 -10.89
N LEU A 313 5.62 16.64 -12.18
CA LEU A 313 6.48 16.17 -13.26
C LEU A 313 7.37 17.32 -13.75
N GLN A 314 8.51 17.49 -13.07
CA GLN A 314 9.50 18.51 -13.39
C GLN A 314 10.68 17.91 -14.15
N SER A 315 11.06 16.67 -13.81
CA SER A 315 12.19 16.01 -14.47
C SER A 315 11.96 15.74 -15.96
N PHE A 316 13.02 16.00 -16.73
CA PHE A 316 13.09 15.83 -18.17
C PHE A 316 12.72 14.41 -18.65
N ASP A 317 13.15 13.38 -17.91
CA ASP A 317 12.90 11.98 -18.27
C ASP A 317 11.39 11.64 -18.29
N ASN A 318 10.57 12.47 -17.63
CA ASN A 318 9.14 12.26 -17.46
C ASN A 318 8.27 13.19 -18.32
N TYR A 319 8.90 13.94 -19.22
CA TYR A 319 8.23 14.86 -20.13
C TYR A 319 7.10 14.21 -20.95
N TRP A 320 7.27 12.98 -21.44
CA TRP A 320 6.22 12.27 -22.17
C TRP A 320 4.98 11.99 -21.30
N THR A 321 5.21 11.61 -20.03
CA THR A 321 4.10 11.38 -19.10
C THR A 321 3.39 12.66 -18.70
N LYS A 322 4.09 13.80 -18.75
CA LYS A 322 3.50 15.12 -18.53
C LYS A 322 2.54 15.46 -19.67
N ILE A 323 2.96 15.27 -20.91
CA ILE A 323 2.10 15.46 -22.09
C ILE A 323 0.89 14.53 -22.04
N ASP A 324 1.08 13.25 -21.70
CA ASP A 324 -0.04 12.32 -21.52
C ASP A 324 -1.11 12.87 -20.56
N TYR A 325 -0.69 13.42 -19.41
CA TYR A 325 -1.61 13.93 -18.41
C TYR A 325 -2.27 15.25 -18.81
N ILE A 326 -1.58 16.09 -19.58
CA ILE A 326 -2.17 17.33 -20.14
C ILE A 326 -3.26 16.97 -21.16
N LEU A 327 -2.98 16.05 -22.08
CA LEU A 327 -3.95 15.62 -23.08
C LEU A 327 -5.14 14.87 -22.47
N GLU A 328 -4.91 14.08 -21.42
CA GLU A 328 -5.98 13.42 -20.66
C GLU A 328 -6.86 14.44 -19.94
N LEU A 329 -6.27 15.50 -19.36
CA LEU A 329 -7.03 16.61 -18.77
C LEU A 329 -7.82 17.38 -19.83
N ALA A 330 -7.22 17.70 -20.97
CA ALA A 330 -7.89 18.40 -22.08
C ALA A 330 -9.09 17.60 -22.59
N SER A 331 -8.92 16.30 -22.80
CA SER A 331 -9.99 15.39 -23.21
C SER A 331 -11.11 15.30 -22.16
N TRP A 332 -10.73 15.29 -20.87
CA TRP A 332 -11.70 15.28 -19.77
C TRP A 332 -12.47 16.59 -19.67
N LEU A 333 -11.82 17.74 -19.86
CA LEU A 333 -12.47 19.07 -19.86
C LEU A 333 -13.47 19.19 -21.00
N TYR A 334 -13.09 18.78 -22.21
CA TYR A 334 -13.98 18.72 -23.37
C TYR A 334 -15.22 17.86 -23.08
N SER A 335 -15.01 16.65 -22.54
CA SER A 335 -16.12 15.74 -22.19
C SER A 335 -17.05 16.25 -21.09
N ASN A 336 -16.63 17.25 -20.31
CA ASN A 336 -17.39 17.81 -19.19
C ASN A 336 -17.96 19.21 -19.46
N GLU A 337 -17.97 19.63 -20.74
CA GLU A 337 -18.54 20.89 -21.26
C GLU A 337 -17.88 22.16 -20.68
N TYR A 338 -16.58 22.10 -20.40
CA TYR A 338 -15.81 23.30 -20.05
C TYR A 338 -15.54 24.17 -21.29
N LEU A 339 -15.19 25.45 -21.07
CA LEU A 339 -14.87 26.40 -22.13
C LEU A 339 -13.81 25.83 -23.09
N VAL A 340 -14.10 25.90 -24.39
CA VAL A 340 -13.24 25.36 -25.45
C VAL A 340 -11.86 26.03 -25.44
N ASP A 341 -11.80 27.32 -25.10
CA ASP A 341 -10.53 28.06 -25.00
C ASP A 341 -9.56 27.41 -24.00
N ASN A 342 -10.06 26.93 -22.85
CA ASN A 342 -9.25 26.22 -21.86
C ASN A 342 -8.72 24.88 -22.39
N VAL A 343 -9.46 24.22 -23.28
CA VAL A 343 -9.06 22.96 -23.92
C VAL A 343 -8.00 23.23 -24.98
N ILE A 344 -8.23 24.24 -25.83
CA ILE A 344 -7.26 24.69 -26.85
C ILE A 344 -5.95 25.08 -26.18
N ASP A 345 -6.00 25.86 -25.09
CA ASP A 345 -4.84 26.30 -24.33
C ASP A 345 -3.96 25.13 -23.85
N LEU A 346 -4.57 24.03 -23.41
CA LEU A 346 -3.85 22.84 -22.95
C LEU A 346 -3.28 22.02 -24.12
N ILE A 347 -3.98 21.98 -25.25
CA ILE A 347 -3.49 21.29 -26.45
C ILE A 347 -2.34 22.08 -27.07
N GLU A 348 -2.45 23.40 -27.20
CA GLU A 348 -1.36 24.27 -27.64
C GLU A 348 -0.14 24.12 -26.72
N TRP A 349 -0.35 24.11 -25.40
CA TRP A 349 0.76 23.85 -24.48
C TRP A 349 1.41 22.48 -24.67
N SER A 350 0.61 21.45 -24.98
CA SER A 350 1.12 20.12 -25.32
C SER A 350 1.91 20.13 -26.62
N ILE A 351 1.47 20.90 -27.62
CA ILE A 351 2.17 21.09 -28.90
C ILE A 351 3.48 21.85 -28.68
N ASP A 352 3.49 22.93 -27.91
CA ASP A 352 4.71 23.69 -27.57
C ASP A 352 5.73 22.81 -26.85
N LEU A 353 5.26 22.03 -25.88
CA LEU A 353 6.06 21.01 -25.22
C LEU A 353 6.63 20.06 -26.27
N LEU A 354 5.78 19.46 -27.13
CA LEU A 354 6.16 18.55 -28.22
C LEU A 354 7.17 19.17 -29.18
N LEU A 355 7.06 20.45 -29.54
CA LEU A 355 7.91 21.14 -30.51
C LEU A 355 9.25 21.59 -29.91
N THR A 356 9.31 21.82 -28.61
CA THR A 356 10.56 22.13 -27.91
C THR A 356 11.45 20.89 -27.84
N SER A 357 12.68 20.96 -28.37
CA SER A 357 13.61 19.82 -28.27
C SER A 357 13.87 19.49 -26.80
N PRO A 358 13.94 18.19 -26.44
CA PRO A 358 14.24 17.74 -25.10
C PRO A 358 15.46 18.42 -24.43
N GLU A 359 16.44 18.85 -25.23
CA GLU A 359 17.65 19.53 -24.77
C GLU A 359 17.46 21.05 -24.55
N THR A 360 16.59 21.71 -25.32
CA THR A 360 16.25 23.13 -25.13
C THR A 360 15.39 23.35 -23.90
N TYR A 361 14.51 22.40 -23.57
CA TYR A 361 13.68 22.45 -22.35
C TYR A 361 14.54 22.48 -21.07
N LYS A 362 15.71 21.79 -21.05
CA LYS A 362 16.69 21.84 -19.95
C LYS A 362 17.25 23.25 -19.70
N GLN A 363 17.47 24.04 -20.73
CA GLN A 363 17.99 25.40 -20.59
C GLN A 363 16.90 26.37 -20.10
N HIS A 364 15.65 26.16 -20.52
CA HIS A 364 14.52 27.02 -20.13
C HIS A 364 14.05 26.80 -18.68
N GLU A 365 14.01 25.56 -18.15
CA GLU A 365 13.66 25.35 -16.73
C GLU A 365 14.70 25.90 -15.76
N VAL A 366 15.99 25.78 -16.09
CA VAL A 366 17.08 26.36 -15.29
C VAL A 366 17.00 27.89 -15.31
N ASN A 367 16.70 28.49 -16.47
CA ASN A 367 16.54 29.94 -16.59
C ASN A 367 15.27 30.45 -15.87
N ALA A 368 14.15 29.72 -15.94
CA ALA A 368 12.92 30.08 -15.25
C ALA A 368 13.03 29.97 -13.71
N ALA A 369 13.76 28.96 -13.20
CA ALA A 369 14.06 28.86 -11.77
C ALA A 369 14.95 30.02 -11.29
N ASN A 370 15.97 30.39 -12.07
CA ASN A 370 16.85 31.52 -11.78
C ASN A 370 16.12 32.87 -11.85
N GLU A 371 15.15 33.04 -12.75
CA GLU A 371 14.32 34.25 -12.85
C GLU A 371 13.32 34.38 -11.70
N GLN A 372 12.73 33.27 -11.24
CA GLN A 372 11.84 33.28 -10.07
C GLN A 372 12.59 33.61 -8.78
N ASP A 373 13.81 33.10 -8.60
CA ASP A 373 14.68 33.46 -7.47
C ASP A 373 15.11 34.94 -7.54
N ALA A 374 15.41 35.47 -8.74
CA ALA A 374 15.75 36.87 -8.96
C ALA A 374 14.57 37.84 -8.72
N ASP A 375 13.33 37.44 -9.04
CA ASP A 375 12.13 38.24 -8.76
C ASP A 375 11.75 38.22 -7.27
N THR A 376 12.00 37.12 -6.55
CA THR A 376 11.86 37.11 -5.08
C THR A 376 12.89 37.99 -4.37
N ASP A 377 14.14 38.05 -4.88
CA ASP A 377 15.16 38.96 -4.35
C ASP A 377 14.91 40.42 -4.75
N ARG A 378 14.36 40.68 -5.93
CA ARG A 378 13.90 42.02 -6.31
C ARG A 378 12.74 42.51 -5.44
N ASN A 379 11.76 41.66 -5.13
CA ASN A 379 10.66 42.02 -4.23
C ASN A 379 11.13 42.21 -2.77
N ARG A 380 12.12 41.44 -2.29
CA ARG A 380 12.77 41.72 -0.99
C ARG A 380 13.51 43.06 -0.98
N SER A 381 14.16 43.42 -2.08
CA SER A 381 14.85 44.71 -2.22
C SER A 381 13.92 45.92 -2.39
N ALA A 382 12.69 45.70 -2.90
CA ALA A 382 11.65 46.72 -3.00
C ALA A 382 10.94 47.00 -1.65
N ILE A 383 10.72 45.96 -0.84
CA ILE A 383 10.10 46.10 0.50
C ILE A 383 11.02 46.84 1.49
N LEU A 384 12.34 46.86 1.26
CA LEU A 384 13.30 47.66 2.05
C LEU A 384 13.39 49.13 1.62
N LYS A 385 12.67 49.57 0.57
CA LYS A 385 12.75 50.95 0.05
C LYS A 385 11.44 51.76 0.12
N SER A 386 10.36 51.24 0.69
CA SER A 386 9.14 52.02 0.93
C SER A 386 8.62 51.84 2.35
N GLY A 387 9.34 52.40 3.32
CA GLY A 387 8.85 52.58 4.68
C GLY A 387 8.45 54.04 4.92
N GLN A 388 7.20 54.40 4.66
CA GLN A 388 6.54 55.58 5.26
C GLN A 388 5.04 55.60 4.95
N GLY A 389 4.21 55.59 5.99
CA GLY A 389 2.95 56.35 6.01
C GLY A 389 1.62 55.59 5.92
N ASN A 390 1.00 55.43 7.11
CA ASN A 390 -0.41 55.64 7.44
C ASN A 390 -1.45 54.51 7.39
N ASN A 391 -2.17 54.47 8.52
CA ASN A 391 -3.37 53.71 8.88
C ASN A 391 -4.60 54.14 8.07
N GLU A 392 -5.55 53.22 7.81
CA GLU A 392 -6.96 53.35 8.22
C GLU A 392 -7.87 52.13 7.88
N THR A 393 -8.59 51.70 8.91
CA THR A 393 -9.92 51.09 9.08
C THR A 393 -10.84 50.64 7.92
N THR A 394 -11.39 49.42 8.10
CA THR A 394 -12.76 48.88 7.82
C THR A 394 -13.46 49.11 6.47
N ARG A 395 -13.89 48.00 5.81
CA ARG A 395 -15.33 47.59 5.73
C ARG A 395 -15.53 46.26 4.99
N LYS A 396 -16.56 45.55 5.44
CA LYS A 396 -17.22 44.40 4.80
C LYS A 396 -17.68 44.71 3.36
N GLY A 397 -17.64 43.71 2.50
CA GLY A 397 -18.35 43.68 1.23
C GLY A 397 -18.27 42.27 0.63
N GLU A 398 -19.39 41.56 0.62
CA GLU A 398 -19.60 40.31 -0.11
C GLU A 398 -19.37 40.51 -1.61
N ILE A 399 -18.68 39.59 -2.28
CA ILE A 399 -18.86 39.35 -3.72
C ILE A 399 -18.71 37.85 -3.98
N GLY A 400 -19.81 37.20 -4.34
CA GLY A 400 -19.79 35.93 -5.03
C GLY A 400 -19.47 36.08 -6.52
N SER A 401 -19.22 34.94 -7.16
CA SER A 401 -19.08 34.70 -8.61
C SER A 401 -17.66 34.61 -9.19
N SER A 402 -17.54 33.63 -10.09
CA SER A 402 -16.48 33.37 -11.07
C SER A 402 -15.16 32.80 -10.54
N LEU A 403 -14.98 31.49 -10.67
CA LEU A 403 -13.76 30.76 -10.32
C LEU A 403 -13.16 29.97 -11.51
N ASP A 404 -13.39 30.40 -12.76
CA ASP A 404 -13.13 29.57 -13.94
C ASP A 404 -11.88 29.90 -14.78
N GLU A 405 -11.15 31.01 -14.58
CA GLU A 405 -10.01 31.37 -15.46
C GLU A 405 -8.63 31.39 -14.75
N ALA A 406 -8.56 31.79 -13.48
CA ALA A 406 -7.28 32.15 -12.85
C ALA A 406 -6.36 30.96 -12.47
N HIS A 407 -6.85 29.73 -12.55
CA HIS A 407 -6.13 28.54 -12.07
C HIS A 407 -5.44 27.72 -13.16
N LEU A 408 -5.90 27.75 -14.43
CA LEU A 408 -5.18 27.11 -15.53
C LEU A 408 -3.94 27.89 -15.98
N GLY A 409 -3.99 29.22 -15.97
CA GLY A 409 -2.87 30.09 -16.36
C GLY A 409 -1.60 29.95 -15.50
N LYS A 410 -1.68 29.27 -14.34
CA LYS A 410 -0.54 28.98 -13.46
C LYS A 410 0.24 27.72 -13.83
N LEU A 411 -0.25 26.92 -14.78
CA LEU A 411 0.40 25.67 -15.20
C LEU A 411 1.41 25.87 -16.34
N LYS A 412 1.20 26.89 -17.18
CA LYS A 412 2.10 27.23 -18.28
C LYS A 412 3.31 27.99 -17.71
N PRO A 413 4.54 27.44 -17.72
CA PRO A 413 5.72 28.29 -17.65
C PRO A 413 5.67 29.25 -18.84
N LYS A 414 6.10 30.51 -18.67
CA LYS A 414 6.17 31.48 -19.78
C LYS A 414 7.19 30.96 -20.79
N LEU A 415 6.74 30.27 -21.85
CA LEU A 415 7.59 29.96 -22.98
C LEU A 415 7.85 31.25 -23.79
N PRO A 416 9.03 31.41 -24.42
CA PRO A 416 9.33 32.58 -25.22
C PRO A 416 8.31 32.72 -26.36
N ASN A 417 7.87 33.96 -26.63
CA ASN A 417 6.89 34.32 -27.67
C ASN A 417 7.33 34.03 -29.12
N HIS A 418 8.43 33.30 -29.34
CA HIS A 418 8.99 33.02 -30.65
C HIS A 418 9.55 31.60 -30.73
N LEU A 419 8.66 30.61 -30.77
CA LEU A 419 8.97 29.33 -31.42
C LEU A 419 8.53 29.47 -32.87
N GLN A 420 9.50 29.55 -33.79
CA GLN A 420 9.19 29.60 -35.22
C GLN A 420 8.46 28.29 -35.62
N PRO A 421 7.38 28.38 -36.40
CA PRO A 421 6.55 27.23 -36.78
C PRO A 421 7.20 26.31 -37.83
N ASP A 422 8.41 26.60 -38.28
CA ASP A 422 9.05 25.90 -39.40
C ASP A 422 9.85 24.68 -38.91
N LEU A 423 9.19 23.72 -38.27
CA LEU A 423 9.74 22.37 -38.18
C LEU A 423 9.36 21.62 -39.47
N SER A 424 10.37 21.34 -40.31
CA SER A 424 10.18 20.46 -41.46
C SER A 424 9.85 19.05 -40.96
N ILE A 425 8.92 18.35 -41.62
CA ILE A 425 8.56 16.95 -41.33
C ILE A 425 9.79 16.02 -41.32
N GLY A 426 10.90 16.41 -41.98
CA GLY A 426 12.17 15.69 -41.95
C GLY A 426 12.95 15.78 -40.61
N GLU A 427 12.60 16.71 -39.72
CA GLU A 427 13.26 16.90 -38.41
C GLU A 427 12.54 16.13 -37.28
N VAL A 428 11.36 15.59 -37.53
CA VAL A 428 10.58 14.78 -36.59
C VAL A 428 10.98 13.31 -36.70
N VAL A 429 12.20 13.00 -36.25
CA VAL A 429 12.79 11.64 -36.38
C VAL A 429 12.16 10.62 -35.41
N GLN A 430 11.40 11.08 -34.40
CA GLN A 430 10.80 10.21 -33.38
C GLN A 430 9.33 9.91 -33.69
N VAL A 431 9.03 8.65 -34.06
CA VAL A 431 7.67 8.12 -34.30
C VAL A 431 6.68 8.50 -33.19
N ARG A 432 7.13 8.43 -31.94
CA ARG A 432 6.30 8.78 -30.77
C ARG A 432 5.86 10.24 -30.78
N ARG A 433 6.73 11.17 -31.19
CA ARG A 433 6.42 12.61 -31.29
C ARG A 433 5.34 12.88 -32.33
N LEU A 434 5.42 12.20 -33.47
CA LEU A 434 4.43 12.28 -34.54
C LEU A 434 3.05 11.78 -34.08
N GLU A 435 3.02 10.65 -33.35
CA GLU A 435 1.78 10.11 -32.78
C GLU A 435 1.07 11.09 -31.84
N TYR A 436 1.82 11.76 -30.94
CA TYR A 436 1.26 12.76 -30.04
C TYR A 436 0.77 14.01 -30.78
N LEU A 437 1.50 14.49 -31.79
CA LEU A 437 1.04 15.61 -32.63
C LEU A 437 -0.26 15.25 -33.37
N CYS A 438 -0.36 14.04 -33.94
CA CYS A 438 -1.60 13.55 -34.53
C CYS A 438 -2.75 13.52 -33.52
N ARG A 439 -2.51 13.08 -32.28
CA ARG A 439 -3.52 13.12 -31.21
C ARG A 439 -3.97 14.54 -30.87
N CYS A 440 -3.04 15.48 -30.74
CA CYS A 440 -3.37 16.90 -30.53
C CYS A 440 -4.24 17.44 -31.68
N HIS A 441 -3.89 17.14 -32.93
CA HIS A 441 -4.69 17.55 -34.09
C HIS A 441 -6.09 16.94 -34.11
N ILE A 442 -6.23 15.65 -33.75
CA ILE A 442 -7.55 15.01 -33.65
C ILE A 442 -8.41 15.68 -32.56
N LEU A 443 -7.80 16.06 -31.43
CA LEU A 443 -8.51 16.75 -30.35
C LEU A 443 -8.89 18.20 -30.70
N LEU A 444 -8.17 18.86 -31.60
CA LEU A 444 -8.53 20.20 -32.10
C LEU A 444 -9.56 20.16 -33.23
N ALA A 445 -9.66 19.04 -33.95
CA ALA A 445 -10.55 18.89 -35.09
C ALA A 445 -11.99 18.44 -34.70
N ASN A 446 -12.16 17.92 -33.49
CA ASN A 446 -13.45 17.59 -32.87
C ASN A 446 -13.90 18.71 -31.94
#